data_AF-A0A1F5K856-F1
#
_entry.id   AF-A0A1F5K856-F1
#
_cell.length_a   1.000
_cell.length_b   1.000
_cell.length_c   1.000
_cell.angle_alpha   90.00
_cell.angle_beta   90.00
_cell.angle_gamma   90.00
#
_symmetry.space_group_name_H-M   'P 1'
#
loop_
_entity.id
_entity.type
_entity.pdbx_description
1 polymer ?
#
loop_
_entity_poly.entity_id
_entity_poly.type
_entity_poly.pdbx_seq_one_letter_code
_entity_poly.pdbx_strand_id
1 'polypeptide(L)'
;MENIRYFPAKTSPVDLFIRITFLIGLPLAILLKKRIGLWLVIYFLSLGTLGMLTTDSPNLARTIPVLPFIYLISGLCIGEAINTMKKKFDPKIVWSLFILAFISVSVFNISRYFTWVQSEAVSNARQPALSYSDFLKWQDYQIIMVKSGLSTVTIYEWEKIKAQNSAAQESFDIIH
;
A
#
# COMPACT_ATOMS: atom_id res chain seq x y z
N MET A 1 3.82 13.47 10.49
CA MET A 1 3.56 12.18 11.16
C MET A 1 2.79 11.31 10.18
N GLU A 2 3.19 10.05 9.97
CA GLU A 2 2.58 9.18 8.95
C GLU A 2 1.23 8.63 9.44
N ASN A 3 0.23 8.53 8.57
CA ASN A 3 -1.10 8.04 8.94
C ASN A 3 -1.12 6.50 8.97
N ILE A 4 -1.24 5.94 10.18
CA ILE A 4 -1.21 4.49 10.46
C ILE A 4 -2.31 3.73 9.70
N ARG A 5 -3.41 4.42 9.33
CA ARG A 5 -4.50 3.87 8.52
C ARG A 5 -4.01 3.32 7.17
N TYR A 6 -3.03 4.00 6.59
CA TYR A 6 -2.55 3.76 5.22
C TYR A 6 -1.17 3.11 5.17
N PHE A 7 -0.38 3.22 6.25
CA PHE A 7 1.00 2.75 6.23
C PHE A 7 1.48 2.29 7.62
N PRO A 8 2.27 1.20 7.73
CA PRO A 8 2.81 0.79 9.02
C PRO A 8 3.72 1.85 9.63
N ALA A 9 3.55 2.12 10.93
CA ALA A 9 4.33 3.13 11.61
C ALA A 9 5.83 2.77 11.60
N LYS A 10 6.68 3.74 11.26
CA LYS A 10 8.15 3.64 11.31
C LYS A 10 8.78 2.58 10.39
N THR A 11 8.07 2.09 9.38
CA THR A 11 8.65 1.20 8.37
C THR A 11 9.02 1.93 7.08
N SER A 12 9.86 1.32 6.26
CA SER A 12 10.17 1.85 4.92
C SER A 12 9.06 1.46 3.93
N PRO A 13 8.70 2.32 2.95
CA PRO A 13 7.71 2.02 1.90
C PRO A 13 8.06 0.82 1.02
N VAL A 14 9.34 0.47 1.00
CA VAL A 14 9.89 -0.60 0.18
C VAL A 14 10.58 -1.61 1.08
N ASP A 15 10.52 -2.87 0.69
CA ASP A 15 11.17 -3.94 1.43
C ASP A 15 12.70 -3.83 1.37
N LEU A 16 13.38 -4.57 2.24
CA LEU A 16 14.83 -4.54 2.37
C LEU A 16 15.54 -4.96 1.08
N PHE A 17 14.98 -5.92 0.33
CA PHE A 17 15.57 -6.37 -0.92
C PHE A 17 15.56 -5.25 -1.96
N ILE A 18 14.42 -4.60 -2.16
CA ILE A 18 14.31 -3.44 -3.05
C ILE A 18 15.25 -2.31 -2.63
N ARG A 19 15.40 -2.04 -1.33
CA ARG A 19 16.35 -1.04 -0.83
C ARG A 19 17.79 -1.37 -1.19
N ILE A 20 18.21 -2.62 -1.00
CA ILE A 20 19.57 -3.06 -1.33
C ILE A 20 19.80 -2.96 -2.84
N THR A 21 18.88 -3.49 -3.65
CA THR A 21 18.99 -3.43 -5.12
C THR A 21 18.95 -2.01 -5.65
N PHE A 22 18.19 -1.12 -5.01
CA PHE A 22 18.17 0.30 -5.35
C PHE A 22 19.52 0.96 -5.07
N LEU A 23 20.09 0.73 -3.87
CA LEU A 23 21.38 1.32 -3.47
C LEU A 23 22.53 0.85 -4.37
N ILE A 24 22.56 -0.43 -4.75
CA ILE A 24 23.53 -0.98 -5.70
C ILE A 24 23.23 -0.51 -7.13
N GLY A 25 21.96 -0.38 -7.47
CA GLY A 25 21.49 0.08 -8.77
C GLY A 25 21.83 1.55 -9.06
N LEU A 26 21.96 2.41 -8.04
CA LEU A 26 22.29 3.82 -8.20
C LEU A 26 23.65 4.04 -8.91
N PRO A 27 24.77 3.44 -8.46
CA PRO A 27 26.01 3.46 -9.21
C PRO A 27 25.88 2.92 -10.63
N LEU A 28 25.18 1.79 -10.81
CA LEU A 28 24.96 1.20 -12.14
C LEU A 28 24.18 2.14 -13.07
N ALA A 29 23.19 2.85 -12.53
CA ALA A 29 22.41 3.84 -13.24
C ALA A 29 23.26 4.99 -13.78
N ILE A 30 24.26 5.45 -13.01
CA ILE A 30 25.22 6.48 -13.43
C ILE A 30 26.11 5.95 -14.57
N LEU A 31 26.59 4.71 -14.46
CA LEU A 31 27.42 4.06 -15.49
C LEU A 31 26.63 3.83 -16.79
N LEU A 32 25.35 3.49 -16.68
CA LEU A 32 24.42 3.24 -17.80
C LEU A 32 23.61 4.48 -18.20
N LYS A 33 24.09 5.70 -17.88
CA LYS A 33 23.40 6.97 -18.16
C LYS A 33 22.93 7.14 -19.60
N LYS A 34 23.60 6.55 -20.58
CA LYS A 34 23.15 6.61 -21.99
C LYS A 34 21.82 5.86 -22.22
N ARG A 35 21.54 4.83 -21.42
CA ARG A 35 20.33 4.00 -21.52
C ARG A 35 19.18 4.56 -20.69
N ILE A 36 19.47 5.18 -19.55
CA ILE A 36 18.45 5.63 -18.59
C ILE A 36 18.47 7.14 -18.30
N GLY A 37 19.26 7.93 -19.03
CA GLY A 37 19.50 9.34 -18.73
C GLY A 37 18.22 10.18 -18.69
N LEU A 38 17.30 9.95 -19.64
CA LEU A 38 16.00 10.61 -19.63
C LEU A 38 15.22 10.31 -18.34
N TRP A 39 15.21 9.04 -17.89
CA TRP A 39 14.55 8.64 -16.67
C TRP A 39 15.18 9.28 -15.43
N LEU A 40 16.51 9.39 -15.38
CA LEU A 40 17.20 10.10 -14.30
C LEU A 40 16.82 11.58 -14.25
N VAL A 41 16.69 12.25 -15.41
CA VAL A 41 16.25 13.64 -15.47
C VAL A 41 14.81 13.78 -14.94
N ILE A 42 13.89 12.92 -15.39
CA ILE A 42 12.49 12.93 -14.90
C ILE A 42 12.44 12.67 -13.40
N TYR A 43 13.27 11.76 -12.87
CA TYR A 43 13.38 11.49 -11.44
C TYR A 43 13.79 12.72 -10.65
N PHE A 44 14.89 13.39 -11.04
CA PHE A 44 15.36 14.58 -10.34
C PHE A 44 14.38 15.76 -10.45
N LEU A 45 13.73 15.94 -11.60
CA LEU A 45 12.65 16.92 -11.75
C LEU A 45 11.49 16.62 -10.80
N SER A 46 11.08 15.35 -10.69
CA SER A 46 10.00 14.93 -9.80
C SER A 46 10.35 15.16 -8.33
N LEU A 47 11.61 14.92 -7.93
CA LEU A 47 12.08 15.24 -6.58
C LEU A 47 12.10 16.74 -6.30
N GLY A 48 12.54 17.54 -7.28
CA GLY A 48 12.57 19.00 -7.16
C GLY A 48 11.18 19.59 -6.96
N THR A 49 10.20 19.17 -7.76
CA THR A 49 8.81 19.65 -7.63
C THR A 49 8.16 19.21 -6.32
N LEU A 50 8.49 18.02 -5.83
CA LEU A 50 7.98 17.50 -4.55
C LEU A 50 8.50 18.28 -3.34
N GLY A 51 9.77 18.71 -3.36
CA GLY A 51 10.37 19.45 -2.25
C GLY A 51 10.09 20.95 -2.28
N MET A 52 9.96 21.56 -3.46
CA MET A 52 9.85 23.02 -3.60
C MET A 52 8.44 23.57 -3.36
N LEU A 53 7.39 22.77 -3.54
CA LEU A 53 6.00 23.23 -3.47
C LEU A 53 5.32 22.94 -2.13
N THR A 54 6.04 22.45 -1.13
CA THR A 54 5.46 22.05 0.16
C THR A 54 6.23 22.59 1.35
N THR A 55 5.51 23.15 2.34
CA THR A 55 6.09 23.68 3.58
C THR A 55 6.25 22.63 4.67
N ASP A 56 5.43 21.58 4.67
CA ASP A 56 5.51 20.51 5.68
C ASP A 56 6.59 19.49 5.36
N SER A 57 7.06 18.78 6.39
CA SER A 57 7.95 17.63 6.21
C SER A 57 7.37 16.59 5.24
N PRO A 58 8.21 15.97 4.39
CA PRO A 58 7.75 14.94 3.45
C PRO A 58 7.03 13.80 4.18
N ASN A 59 5.83 13.44 3.69
CA ASN A 59 5.14 12.21 4.09
C ASN A 59 5.25 11.16 2.98
N LEU A 60 4.89 9.92 3.28
CA LEU A 60 5.05 8.82 2.35
C LEU A 60 4.14 8.96 1.12
N ALA A 61 2.97 9.57 1.27
CA ALA A 61 2.09 9.90 0.15
C ALA A 61 2.79 10.78 -0.91
N ARG A 62 3.63 11.73 -0.48
CA ARG A 62 4.46 12.57 -1.37
C ARG A 62 5.55 11.77 -2.07
N THR A 63 5.95 10.61 -1.57
CA THR A 63 6.96 9.75 -2.23
C THR A 63 6.38 8.79 -3.28
N ILE A 64 5.06 8.72 -3.44
CA ILE A 64 4.42 7.85 -4.44
C ILE A 64 4.94 8.10 -5.87
N PRO A 65 5.11 9.35 -6.35
CA PRO A 65 5.65 9.59 -7.69
C PRO A 65 7.10 9.10 -7.88
N VAL A 66 7.83 8.90 -6.78
CA VAL A 66 9.22 8.42 -6.78
C VAL A 66 9.29 6.88 -6.87
N LEU A 67 8.24 6.16 -6.44
CA LEU A 67 8.24 4.69 -6.42
C LEU A 67 8.60 4.06 -7.77
N PRO A 68 8.05 4.48 -8.93
CA PRO A 68 8.44 3.91 -10.22
C PRO A 68 9.95 3.96 -10.48
N PHE A 69 10.64 5.01 -10.03
CA PHE A 69 12.08 5.14 -10.20
C PHE A 69 12.86 4.21 -9.27
N ILE A 70 12.38 4.01 -8.04
CA ILE A 70 12.96 3.03 -7.12
C ILE A 70 12.92 1.64 -7.75
N TYR A 71 11.77 1.26 -8.32
CA TYR A 71 11.61 -0.03 -8.99
C TYR A 71 12.38 -0.11 -10.32
N LEU A 72 12.48 0.97 -11.08
CA LEU A 72 13.27 1.04 -12.31
C LEU A 72 14.76 0.77 -12.03
N ILE A 73 15.33 1.47 -11.05
CA ILE A 73 16.75 1.33 -10.68
C ILE A 73 17.01 -0.05 -10.08
N SER A 74 16.10 -0.54 -9.23
CA SER A 74 16.17 -1.91 -8.69
C SER A 74 16.12 -2.96 -9.80
N GLY A 75 15.20 -2.80 -10.76
CA GLY A 75 15.05 -3.70 -11.91
C GLY A 75 16.28 -3.69 -12.82
N LEU A 76 16.92 -2.53 -13.01
CA LEU A 76 18.19 -2.44 -13.72
C LEU A 76 19.31 -3.21 -13.01
N CYS A 77 19.43 -3.06 -11.68
CA CYS A 77 20.38 -3.84 -10.88
C CYS A 77 20.15 -5.35 -11.01
N ILE A 78 18.90 -5.78 -10.88
CA ILE A 78 18.50 -7.19 -11.00
C ILE A 78 18.79 -7.71 -12.42
N GLY A 79 18.44 -6.94 -13.45
CA GLY A 79 18.67 -7.30 -14.85
C GLY A 79 20.16 -7.51 -15.16
N GLU A 80 21.02 -6.59 -14.71
CA GLU A 80 22.46 -6.72 -14.88
C GLU A 80 23.05 -7.90 -14.10
N ALA A 81 22.55 -8.17 -12.88
CA ALA A 81 22.93 -9.35 -12.11
C ALA A 81 22.55 -10.66 -12.83
N ILE A 82 21.33 -10.76 -13.35
CA ILE A 82 20.85 -11.92 -14.13
C ILE A 82 21.71 -12.10 -15.38
N ASN A 83 21.97 -11.03 -16.14
CA ASN A 83 22.79 -11.09 -17.34
C ASN A 83 24.23 -11.53 -17.05
N THR A 84 24.78 -11.09 -15.92
CA THR A 84 26.12 -11.50 -15.48
C THR A 84 26.15 -12.97 -15.08
N MET A 85 25.15 -13.46 -14.34
CA MET A 85 25.05 -14.86 -13.96
C MET A 85 24.88 -15.78 -15.19
N LYS A 86 24.08 -15.38 -16.18
CA LYS A 86 23.88 -16.14 -17.44
C LYS A 86 25.16 -16.33 -18.25
N LYS A 87 26.18 -15.47 -18.07
CA LYS A 87 27.49 -15.65 -18.72
C LYS A 87 28.30 -16.80 -18.09
N LYS A 88 27.99 -17.18 -16.85
CA LYS A 88 28.73 -18.20 -16.07
C LYS A 88 27.96 -19.50 -15.86
N PHE A 89 26.63 -19.44 -15.85
CA PHE A 89 25.74 -20.55 -15.51
C PHE A 89 24.68 -20.77 -16.59
N ASP A 90 24.10 -21.97 -16.63
CA ASP A 90 22.98 -22.29 -17.53
C ASP A 90 21.82 -21.28 -17.33
N PRO A 91 21.37 -20.59 -18.39
CA PRO A 91 20.27 -19.63 -18.32
C PRO A 91 18.99 -20.17 -17.69
N LYS A 92 18.67 -21.46 -17.85
CA LYS A 92 17.50 -22.10 -17.26
C LYS A 92 17.61 -22.18 -15.73
N ILE A 93 18.80 -22.50 -15.22
CA ILE A 93 19.06 -22.54 -13.78
C ILE A 93 18.94 -21.14 -13.19
N VAL A 94 19.56 -20.13 -13.84
CA VAL A 94 19.50 -18.73 -13.39
C VAL A 94 18.06 -18.23 -13.32
N TRP A 95 17.25 -18.50 -14.34
CA TRP A 95 15.84 -18.11 -14.34
C TRP A 95 15.02 -18.85 -13.29
N SER A 96 15.26 -20.14 -13.10
CA SER A 96 14.56 -20.93 -12.07
C SER A 96 14.85 -20.41 -10.66
N LEU A 97 16.12 -20.10 -10.37
CA LEU A 97 16.52 -19.48 -9.10
C LEU A 97 15.91 -18.09 -8.92
N PHE A 98 15.89 -17.27 -9.98
CA PHE A 98 15.28 -15.95 -9.93
C PHE A 98 13.78 -16.03 -9.64
N ILE A 99 13.04 -16.90 -10.33
CA ILE A 99 11.61 -17.12 -10.10
C ILE A 99 11.36 -17.60 -8.67
N LEU A 100 12.15 -18.55 -8.19
CA LEU A 100 12.03 -19.06 -6.83
C LEU A 100 12.28 -17.96 -5.78
N ALA A 101 13.33 -17.16 -5.97
CA ALA A 101 13.64 -16.03 -5.10
C ALA A 101 12.52 -14.98 -5.12
N PHE A 102 12.00 -14.66 -6.31
CA PHE A 102 10.89 -13.72 -6.48
C PHE A 102 9.64 -14.19 -5.72
N ILE A 103 9.22 -15.45 -5.93
CA ILE A 103 8.06 -16.04 -5.22
C ILE A 103 8.29 -15.99 -3.71
N SER A 104 9.49 -16.35 -3.23
CA SER A 104 9.82 -16.36 -1.81
C SER A 104 9.69 -14.96 -1.18
N VAL A 105 10.23 -13.93 -1.84
CA VAL A 105 10.12 -12.54 -1.38
C VAL A 105 8.66 -12.06 -1.44
N SER A 106 7.91 -12.39 -2.49
CA SER A 106 6.49 -12.04 -2.61
C SER A 106 5.66 -12.64 -1.48
N VAL A 107 5.82 -13.93 -1.18
CA VAL A 107 5.10 -14.61 -0.09
C VAL A 107 5.45 -13.97 1.26
N PHE A 108 6.73 -13.67 1.50
CA PHE A 108 7.16 -12.99 2.71
C PHE A 108 6.52 -11.60 2.87
N ASN A 109 6.53 -10.79 1.81
CA ASN A 109 5.95 -9.45 1.81
C ASN A 109 4.42 -9.47 2.00
N ILE A 110 3.72 -10.39 1.32
CA ILE A 110 2.27 -10.58 1.47
C ILE A 110 1.92 -10.98 2.91
N SER A 111 2.68 -11.92 3.49
CA SER A 111 2.46 -12.36 4.86
C SER A 111 2.60 -11.20 5.85
N ARG A 112 3.68 -10.41 5.72
CA ARG A 112 3.88 -9.21 6.54
C ARG A 112 2.78 -8.17 6.37
N TYR A 113 2.29 -7.97 5.14
CA TYR A 113 1.18 -7.08 4.87
C TYR A 113 -0.09 -7.51 5.62
N PHE A 114 -0.44 -8.80 5.57
CA PHE A 114 -1.62 -9.30 6.28
C PHE A 114 -1.47 -9.20 7.79
N THR A 115 -0.29 -9.51 8.34
CA THR A 115 -0.01 -9.31 9.77
C THR A 115 -0.19 -7.85 10.18
N TRP A 116 0.26 -6.90 9.35
CA TRP A 116 0.07 -5.47 9.61
C TRP A 116 -1.41 -5.07 9.53
N VAL A 117 -2.12 -5.44 8.46
CA VAL A 117 -3.53 -5.08 8.26
C VAL A 117 -4.45 -5.63 9.35
N GLN A 118 -4.13 -6.81 9.88
CA GLN A 118 -4.90 -7.46 10.96
C GLN A 118 -4.50 -6.99 12.36
N SER A 119 -3.50 -6.10 12.48
CA SER A 119 -3.09 -5.60 13.79
C SER A 119 -4.16 -4.70 14.41
N GLU A 120 -4.29 -4.78 15.75
CA GLU A 120 -5.26 -3.99 16.50
C GLU A 120 -5.06 -2.48 16.28
N ALA A 121 -3.81 -2.03 16.20
CA ALA A 121 -3.48 -0.63 15.93
C ALA A 121 -4.09 -0.12 14.60
N VAL A 122 -4.03 -0.94 13.55
CA VAL A 122 -4.61 -0.60 12.24
C VAL A 122 -6.13 -0.68 12.25
N SER A 123 -6.68 -1.69 12.94
CA SER A 123 -8.12 -1.82 13.13
C SER A 123 -8.70 -0.58 13.82
N ASN A 124 -8.11 -0.17 14.94
CA ASN A 124 -8.52 1.00 15.71
C ASN A 124 -8.34 2.31 14.91
N ALA A 125 -7.23 2.44 14.17
CA ALA A 125 -6.98 3.60 13.31
C ALA A 125 -7.94 3.71 12.11
N ARG A 126 -8.66 2.63 11.76
CA ARG A 126 -9.65 2.59 10.67
C ARG A 126 -11.07 2.87 11.16
N GLN A 127 -11.30 2.93 12.47
CA GLN A 127 -12.61 3.26 13.00
C GLN A 127 -12.98 4.73 12.74
N PRO A 128 -14.27 5.03 12.49
CA PRO A 128 -15.38 4.08 12.39
C PRO A 128 -15.36 3.35 11.04
N ALA A 129 -15.56 2.02 11.06
CA ALA A 129 -15.60 1.21 9.86
C ALA A 129 -16.85 0.31 9.85
N LEU A 130 -17.53 0.25 8.70
CA LEU A 130 -18.62 -0.71 8.49
C LEU A 130 -18.05 -2.09 8.21
N SER A 131 -18.67 -3.11 8.80
CA SER A 131 -18.41 -4.50 8.39
C SER A 131 -18.90 -4.70 6.95
N TYR A 132 -18.28 -5.64 6.22
CA TYR A 132 -18.70 -5.95 4.85
C TYR A 132 -20.18 -6.38 4.80
N SER A 133 -20.63 -7.16 5.79
CA SER A 133 -22.03 -7.59 5.92
C SER A 133 -23.01 -6.45 6.22
N ASP A 134 -22.56 -5.41 6.91
CA ASP A 134 -23.40 -4.24 7.23
C ASP A 134 -23.40 -3.19 6.13
N PHE A 135 -22.40 -3.20 5.24
CA PHE A 135 -22.25 -2.20 4.19
C PHE A 135 -23.47 -2.14 3.27
N LEU A 136 -23.98 -3.29 2.83
CA LEU A 136 -25.16 -3.32 1.95
C LEU A 136 -26.41 -2.77 2.66
N LYS A 137 -26.64 -3.15 3.92
CA LYS A 137 -27.76 -2.64 4.73
C LYS A 137 -27.67 -1.13 4.93
N TRP A 138 -26.47 -0.64 5.23
CA TRP A 138 -26.21 0.79 5.37
C TRP A 138 -26.44 1.52 4.04
N GLN A 139 -25.95 0.98 2.92
CA GLN A 139 -26.14 1.55 1.59
C GLN A 139 -27.63 1.65 1.22
N ASP A 140 -28.40 0.58 1.41
CA ASP A 140 -29.83 0.57 1.14
C ASP A 140 -30.56 1.61 1.99
N TYR A 141 -30.18 1.72 3.27
CA TYR A 141 -30.71 2.74 4.16
C TYR A 141 -30.40 4.16 3.67
N GLN A 142 -29.17 4.44 3.21
CA GLN A 142 -28.83 5.74 2.60
C GLN A 142 -29.71 6.05 1.39
N ILE A 143 -29.93 5.07 0.52
CA ILE A 143 -30.77 5.24 -0.68
C ILE A 143 -32.20 5.59 -0.29
N ILE A 144 -32.76 4.92 0.72
CA ILE A 144 -34.11 5.19 1.23
C ILE A 144 -34.20 6.61 1.81
N MET A 145 -33.21 7.01 2.63
CA MET A 145 -33.17 8.35 3.23
C MET A 145 -33.14 9.43 2.15
N VAL A 146 -32.24 9.31 1.17
CA VAL A 146 -32.10 10.28 0.07
C VAL A 146 -33.37 10.35 -0.78
N LYS A 147 -33.98 9.20 -1.13
CA LYS A 147 -35.26 9.17 -1.86
C LYS A 147 -36.41 9.80 -1.09
N SER A 148 -36.35 9.76 0.24
CA SER A 148 -37.36 10.34 1.12
C SER A 148 -37.11 11.83 1.42
N GLY A 149 -36.10 12.45 0.78
CA GLY A 149 -35.73 13.84 1.02
C GLY A 149 -35.01 14.08 2.35
N LEU A 150 -34.55 13.03 3.02
CA LEU A 150 -33.81 13.10 4.28
C LEU A 150 -32.30 13.09 4.04
N SER A 151 -31.54 13.58 5.03
CA SER A 151 -30.08 13.58 4.99
C SER A 151 -29.49 12.19 5.14
N THR A 152 -28.32 11.98 4.53
CA THR A 152 -27.53 10.76 4.70
C THR A 152 -27.03 10.60 6.13
N VAL A 153 -26.85 9.35 6.56
CA VAL A 153 -26.45 8.99 7.92
C VAL A 153 -24.98 8.60 7.97
N THR A 154 -24.23 9.14 8.92
CA THR A 154 -22.82 8.80 9.15
C THR A 154 -22.68 7.36 9.68
N ILE A 155 -21.47 6.79 9.59
CA ILE A 155 -21.21 5.45 10.16
C ILE A 155 -21.48 5.43 11.67
N TYR A 156 -21.16 6.51 12.39
CA TYR A 156 -21.43 6.62 13.82
C TYR A 156 -22.92 6.56 14.16
N GLU A 157 -23.75 7.23 13.37
CA GLU A 157 -25.20 7.24 13.56
C GLU A 157 -25.81 5.89 13.17
N TRP A 158 -25.29 5.24 12.14
CA TRP A 158 -25.70 3.88 11.76
C TRP A 158 -25.48 2.86 12.89
N GLU A 159 -24.31 2.89 13.52
CA GLU A 159 -24.02 2.01 14.68
C GLU A 159 -25.01 2.24 15.83
N LYS A 160 -25.41 3.49 16.08
CA LYS A 160 -26.43 3.83 17.08
C LYS A 160 -27.81 3.27 16.70
N ILE A 161 -28.25 3.45 15.45
CA ILE A 161 -29.53 2.94 14.94
C ILE A 161 -29.57 1.41 15.05
N LYS A 162 -28.48 0.74 14.66
CA LYS A 162 -28.34 -0.72 14.76
C LYS A 162 -28.44 -1.19 16.22
N ALA A 163 -27.73 -0.55 17.14
CA ALA A 163 -27.79 -0.89 18.56
C ALA A 163 -29.19 -0.70 19.17
N GLN A 164 -29.90 0.37 18.80
CA GLN A 164 -31.27 0.63 19.24
C GLN A 164 -32.26 -0.42 18.73
N ASN A 165 -32.15 -0.80 17.45
CA ASN A 165 -33.03 -1.80 16.85
C ASN A 165 -32.80 -3.21 17.42
N SER A 166 -31.54 -3.59 17.68
CA SER A 166 -31.23 -4.88 18.32
C SER A 166 -31.79 -4.95 19.75
N ALA A 167 -31.65 -3.88 20.54
CA ALA A 167 -32.20 -3.83 21.91
C ALA A 167 -33.73 -3.87 21.94
N ALA A 168 -34.39 -3.24 20.97
CA ALA A 168 -35.85 -3.32 20.81
C ALA A 168 -36.32 -4.75 20.47
N GLN A 169 -35.54 -5.50 19.67
CA GLN A 169 -35.84 -6.88 19.31
C GLN A 169 -35.69 -7.83 20.53
N GLU A 170 -34.61 -7.73 21.29
CA GLU A 170 -34.36 -8.59 22.47
C GLU A 170 -35.38 -8.37 23.60
N SER A 171 -35.82 -7.13 23.79
CA SER A 171 -36.88 -6.83 24.78
C SER A 171 -38.24 -7.42 24.41
N PHE A 172 -38.53 -7.56 23.11
CA PHE A 172 -39.76 -8.21 22.64
C PHE A 172 -39.74 -9.73 22.89
N ASP A 173 -38.59 -10.38 22.70
CA ASP A 173 -38.43 -11.84 22.88
C ASP A 173 -38.37 -12.28 24.35
N ILE A 174 -38.12 -11.37 25.31
CA ILE A 174 -38.15 -11.68 26.76
C ILE A 174 -39.57 -11.56 27.32
N ILE A 175 -40.45 -10.82 26.66
CA ILE A 175 -41.82 -10.56 27.10
C ILE A 175 -42.81 -11.61 26.55
N HIS A 176 -42.39 -12.44 25.59
CA HIS A 176 -43.20 -13.46 24.92
C HIS A 176 -42.60 -14.87 25.03
#